data_AF-A0A0S4WUV9-F1
#
_entry.id   AF-A0A0S4WUV9-F1
#
_cell.length_a   1.000
_cell.length_b   1.000
_cell.length_c   1.000
_cell.angle_alpha   90.00
_cell.angle_beta   90.00
_cell.angle_gamma   90.00
#
_symmetry.space_group_name_H-M   'P 1'
#
loop_
_entity.id
_entity.type
_entity.pdbx_description
1 polymer ?
#
loop_
_entity_poly.entity_id
_entity_poly.type
_entity_poly.pdbx_seq_one_letter_code
_entity_poly.pdbx_strand_id
1 'polypeptide(L)'
;MPTRVLHLSELGGDQWILPIYQQANASRVLHGRTPVPRGITRLGQHISIRLNLLHWATIRLNGNLRALKSKVSEAQRAHHVFEPDRPGVALAIDNELKYLVIADIHLFVTELDACIDGLKVLLHQIHDYVGQPLDDAARKALLNGWMHMRHIDPRWFARLARCRNFIAHVGPLYLAFDITGQDWDLLLLQENVEIPTSAQCFRLSQLVEIHKGFAACKAALQDHLVQLLA
;
A
#
# COMPACT_ATOMS: atom_id res chain seq x y z
N MET A 1 14.47 33.09 -6.36
CA MET A 1 13.18 32.56 -5.87
C MET A 1 12.15 32.67 -6.99
N PRO A 2 11.20 31.74 -7.12
CA PRO A 2 10.13 31.88 -8.12
C PRO A 2 9.33 33.16 -7.84
N THR A 3 9.14 34.01 -8.85
CA THR A 3 8.43 35.29 -8.73
C THR A 3 6.97 35.21 -9.17
N ARG A 4 6.60 34.14 -9.88
CA ARG A 4 5.23 33.82 -10.30
C ARG A 4 5.05 32.30 -10.21
N VAL A 5 3.97 31.86 -9.56
CA VAL A 5 3.65 30.43 -9.40
C VAL A 5 2.16 30.25 -9.68
N LEU A 6 1.84 29.22 -10.47
CA LEU A 6 0.48 28.74 -10.64
C LEU A 6 0.26 27.57 -9.69
N HIS A 7 -0.73 27.68 -8.81
CA HIS A 7 -1.12 26.60 -7.92
C HIS A 7 -2.17 25.71 -8.60
N LEU A 8 -1.99 24.41 -8.47
CA LEU A 8 -2.94 23.41 -8.96
C LEU A 8 -3.82 22.95 -7.79
N SER A 9 -5.10 22.68 -8.05
CA SER A 9 -6.02 22.09 -7.08
C SER A 9 -6.48 20.73 -7.56
N GLU A 10 -6.66 19.81 -6.62
CA GLU A 10 -7.25 18.50 -6.88
C GLU A 10 -8.78 18.63 -7.02
N LEU A 11 -9.38 17.85 -7.92
CA LEU A 11 -10.83 17.69 -8.04
C LEU A 11 -11.28 16.50 -7.19
N GLY A 12 -11.40 16.72 -5.89
CA GLY A 12 -11.76 15.67 -4.91
C GLY A 12 -10.55 14.93 -4.32
N GLY A 13 -10.81 13.87 -3.55
CA GLY A 13 -9.78 13.06 -2.91
C GLY A 13 -10.21 12.40 -1.59
N ASP A 14 -9.30 11.64 -0.99
CA ASP A 14 -9.48 10.97 0.29
C ASP A 14 -9.50 12.00 1.44
N GLN A 15 -10.71 12.23 1.94
CA GLN A 15 -11.00 13.13 3.04
C GLN A 15 -10.73 12.52 4.43
N TRP A 16 -9.96 11.44 4.50
CA TRP A 16 -9.67 10.71 5.74
C TRP A 16 -9.19 11.59 6.91
N ILE A 17 -8.48 12.67 6.66
CA ILE A 17 -8.01 13.56 7.75
C ILE A 17 -9.10 14.50 8.28
N LEU A 18 -10.17 14.76 7.51
CA LEU A 18 -11.16 15.78 7.87
C LEU A 18 -11.91 15.49 9.18
N PRO A 19 -12.39 14.27 9.44
CA PRO A 19 -13.05 13.97 10.72
C PRO A 19 -12.14 14.21 11.94
N ILE A 20 -10.85 13.91 11.81
CA ILE A 20 -9.86 14.14 12.87
C ILE A 20 -9.70 15.65 13.13
N TYR A 21 -9.61 16.47 12.07
CA TYR A 21 -9.52 17.93 12.21
C TYR A 21 -10.80 18.57 12.75
N GLN A 22 -11.96 18.09 12.30
CA GLN A 22 -13.25 18.54 12.82
C GLN A 22 -13.33 18.29 14.32
N GLN A 23 -12.95 17.09 14.76
CA GLN A 23 -12.98 16.73 16.16
C GLN A 23 -11.96 17.51 16.99
N ALA A 24 -10.74 17.70 16.48
CA ALA A 24 -9.74 18.51 17.17
C ALA A 24 -10.20 19.96 17.37
N ASN A 25 -10.89 20.54 16.37
CA ASN A 25 -11.46 21.88 16.47
C ASN A 25 -12.64 21.94 17.46
N ALA A 26 -13.52 20.94 17.45
CA ALA A 26 -14.62 20.86 18.42
C ALA A 26 -14.09 20.76 19.86
N SER A 27 -13.11 19.89 20.09
CA SER A 27 -12.42 19.71 21.37
C SER A 27 -11.77 21.01 21.88
N ARG A 28 -11.19 21.79 20.98
CA ARG A 28 -10.63 23.12 21.30
C ARG A 28 -11.70 24.07 21.83
N VAL A 29 -12.86 24.10 21.17
CA VAL A 29 -13.98 24.99 21.55
C VAL A 29 -14.64 24.53 22.85
N LEU A 30 -14.83 23.22 23.03
CA LEU A 30 -15.52 22.64 24.18
C LEU A 30 -14.67 22.56 25.44
N HIS A 31 -13.39 22.18 25.31
CA HIS A 31 -12.50 21.87 26.43
C HIS A 31 -11.36 22.89 26.61
N GLY A 32 -11.36 23.98 25.85
CA GLY A 32 -10.34 25.03 25.96
C GLY A 32 -8.92 24.57 25.60
N ARG A 33 -8.77 23.49 24.81
CA ARG A 33 -7.45 22.99 24.37
C ARG A 33 -6.70 24.06 23.56
N THR A 34 -5.38 23.94 23.49
CA THR A 34 -4.57 24.77 22.60
C THR A 34 -4.90 24.46 21.13
N PRO A 35 -4.61 25.37 20.18
CA PRO A 35 -4.73 25.04 18.76
C PRO A 35 -3.83 23.86 18.38
N VAL A 36 -4.33 23.00 17.49
CA VAL A 36 -3.54 21.87 16.93
C VAL A 36 -2.23 22.41 16.33
N PRO A 37 -1.07 21.85 16.71
CA PRO A 37 0.21 22.25 16.16
C PRO A 37 0.23 22.16 14.63
N ARG A 38 0.81 23.18 13.97
CA ARG A 38 0.93 23.22 12.50
C ARG A 38 1.63 21.98 11.91
N GLY A 39 2.52 21.34 12.68
CA GLY A 39 3.18 20.08 12.29
C GLY A 39 2.17 18.96 12.04
N ILE A 40 1.19 18.79 12.92
CA ILE A 40 0.10 17.81 12.78
C ILE A 40 -0.74 18.14 11.55
N THR A 41 -1.08 19.41 11.36
CA THR A 41 -1.88 19.84 10.18
C THR A 41 -1.16 19.56 8.85
N ARG A 42 0.14 19.84 8.78
CA ARG A 42 0.94 19.56 7.57
C ARG A 42 1.09 18.07 7.34
N LEU A 43 1.32 17.29 8.39
CA LEU A 43 1.45 15.84 8.30
C LEU A 43 0.15 15.20 7.80
N GLY A 44 -1.00 15.62 8.33
CA GLY A 44 -2.29 15.10 7.86
C GLY A 44 -2.59 15.47 6.40
N GLN A 45 -2.20 16.65 5.94
CA GLN A 45 -2.26 17.01 4.51
C GLN A 45 -1.35 16.12 3.65
N HIS A 46 -0.12 15.88 4.11
CA HIS A 46 0.83 14.98 3.44
C HIS A 46 0.26 13.56 3.31
N ILE A 47 -0.30 13.02 4.39
CA ILE A 47 -0.95 11.70 4.39
C ILE A 47 -2.11 11.66 3.39
N SER A 48 -2.99 12.67 3.38
CA SER A 48 -4.10 12.74 2.41
C SER A 48 -3.63 12.72 0.96
N ILE A 49 -2.57 13.46 0.61
CA ILE A 49 -2.00 13.43 -0.74
C ILE A 49 -1.50 12.03 -1.09
N ARG A 50 -0.80 11.35 -0.18
CA ARG A 50 -0.31 9.98 -0.44
C ARG A 50 -1.44 8.97 -0.56
N LEU A 51 -2.52 9.11 0.22
CA LEU A 51 -3.72 8.27 0.08
C LEU A 51 -4.35 8.44 -1.32
N ASN A 52 -4.37 9.67 -1.85
CA ASN A 52 -4.79 9.93 -3.23
C ASN A 52 -3.85 9.29 -4.25
N LEU A 53 -2.54 9.40 -4.07
CA LEU A 53 -1.57 8.73 -4.94
C LEU A 53 -1.74 7.22 -4.94
N LEU A 54 -1.95 6.62 -3.77
CA LEU A 54 -2.18 5.18 -3.60
C LEU A 54 -3.45 4.72 -4.33
N HIS A 55 -4.52 5.52 -4.30
CA HIS A 55 -5.74 5.24 -5.07
C HIS A 55 -5.45 5.17 -6.56
N TRP A 56 -4.76 6.18 -7.12
CA TRP A 56 -4.40 6.19 -8.54
C TRP A 56 -3.40 5.10 -8.92
N ALA A 57 -2.42 4.81 -8.06
CA ALA A 57 -1.49 3.70 -8.25
C ALA A 57 -2.24 2.37 -8.33
N THR A 58 -3.26 2.16 -7.49
CA THR A 58 -4.09 0.95 -7.50
C THR A 58 -4.89 0.83 -8.81
N ILE A 59 -5.53 1.91 -9.27
CA ILE A 59 -6.27 1.92 -10.54
C ILE A 59 -5.36 1.57 -11.70
N ARG A 60 -4.21 2.25 -11.78
CA ARG A 60 -3.22 2.04 -12.85
C ARG A 60 -2.68 0.62 -12.86
N LEU A 61 -2.25 0.13 -11.69
CA LEU A 61 -1.76 -1.23 -11.52
C LEU A 61 -2.79 -2.25 -12.01
N ASN A 62 -4.04 -2.15 -11.56
CA ASN A 62 -5.10 -3.06 -11.99
C ASN A 62 -5.42 -2.96 -13.49
N GLY A 63 -5.31 -1.77 -14.08
CA GLY A 63 -5.43 -1.58 -15.53
C GLY A 63 -4.33 -2.30 -16.30
N ASN A 64 -3.07 -2.06 -15.92
CA ASN A 64 -1.90 -2.64 -16.58
C ASN A 64 -1.81 -4.16 -16.38
N LEU A 65 -2.18 -4.67 -15.21
CA LEU A 65 -2.26 -6.12 -14.96
C LEU A 65 -3.31 -6.81 -15.83
N ARG A 66 -4.49 -6.21 -15.99
CA ARG A 66 -5.53 -6.76 -16.88
C ARG A 66 -5.06 -6.78 -18.32
N ALA A 67 -4.44 -5.69 -18.78
CA ALA A 67 -3.86 -5.62 -20.12
C ALA A 67 -2.77 -6.70 -20.32
N LEU A 68 -1.86 -6.84 -19.36
CA LEU A 68 -0.80 -7.85 -19.40
C LEU A 68 -1.37 -9.27 -19.43
N LYS A 69 -2.33 -9.59 -18.55
CA LYS A 69 -2.98 -10.90 -18.51
C LYS A 69 -3.70 -11.22 -19.82
N SER A 70 -4.42 -10.26 -20.40
CA SER A 70 -5.08 -10.45 -21.71
C SER A 70 -4.08 -10.80 -22.80
N LYS A 71 -2.98 -10.02 -22.90
CA LYS A 71 -1.96 -10.22 -23.93
C LYS A 71 -1.23 -11.57 -23.78
N VAL A 72 -0.91 -11.97 -22.56
CA VAL A 72 -0.32 -13.29 -22.30
C VAL A 72 -1.29 -14.40 -22.66
N SER A 73 -2.57 -14.28 -22.28
CA SER A 73 -3.60 -15.27 -22.55
C SER A 73 -3.88 -15.44 -24.06
N GLU A 74 -3.85 -14.35 -24.82
CA GLU A 74 -4.02 -14.36 -26.29
C GLU A 74 -2.81 -14.97 -27.02
N ALA A 75 -1.59 -14.72 -26.52
CA ALA A 75 -0.36 -15.09 -27.21
C ALA A 75 0.24 -16.44 -26.77
N GLN A 76 -0.17 -16.97 -25.62
CA GLN A 76 0.37 -18.22 -25.10
C GLN A 76 0.10 -19.41 -26.05
N ARG A 77 1.01 -20.38 -25.99
CA ARG A 77 0.97 -21.63 -26.76
C ARG A 77 1.51 -22.73 -25.86
N ALA A 78 1.25 -23.99 -26.19
CA ALA A 78 1.64 -25.12 -25.35
C ALA A 78 3.16 -25.21 -25.06
N HIS A 79 4.03 -24.73 -25.94
CA HIS A 79 5.48 -24.72 -25.70
C HIS A 79 5.96 -23.55 -24.82
N HIS A 80 5.09 -22.59 -24.50
CA HIS A 80 5.41 -21.50 -23.58
C HIS A 80 5.18 -21.88 -22.11
N VAL A 81 4.53 -23.02 -21.85
CA VAL A 81 4.19 -23.47 -20.50
C VAL A 81 5.32 -24.35 -19.97
N PHE A 82 5.86 -23.98 -18.81
CA PHE A 82 6.82 -24.77 -18.06
C PHE A 82 6.07 -25.77 -17.17
N GLU A 83 6.43 -27.05 -17.25
CA GLU A 83 5.89 -28.12 -16.41
C GLU A 83 7.07 -28.92 -15.81
N PRO A 84 6.91 -29.65 -14.70
CA PRO A 84 8.04 -30.30 -14.00
C PRO A 84 8.93 -31.17 -14.89
N ASP A 85 8.32 -31.81 -15.90
CA ASP A 85 9.01 -32.71 -16.83
C ASP A 85 9.08 -32.17 -18.26
N ARG A 86 8.71 -30.89 -18.47
CA ARG A 86 8.65 -30.28 -19.80
C ARG A 86 9.20 -28.86 -19.79
N PRO A 87 10.39 -28.63 -20.40
CA PRO A 87 10.94 -27.29 -20.49
C PRO A 87 10.05 -26.42 -21.39
N GLY A 88 9.79 -25.20 -20.93
CA GLY A 88 9.07 -24.18 -21.68
C GLY A 88 10.02 -23.19 -22.37
N VAL A 89 9.46 -22.35 -23.23
CA VAL A 89 10.14 -21.19 -23.80
C VAL A 89 9.44 -19.93 -23.31
N ALA A 90 10.20 -18.96 -22.80
CA ALA A 90 9.63 -17.70 -22.32
C ALA A 90 8.85 -16.99 -23.44
N LEU A 91 7.59 -16.63 -23.15
CA LEU A 91 6.76 -15.85 -24.06
C LEU A 91 7.29 -14.42 -24.16
N ALA A 92 7.56 -13.97 -25.38
CA ALA A 92 7.88 -12.57 -25.64
C ALA A 92 6.62 -11.71 -25.46
N ILE A 93 6.75 -10.64 -24.68
CA ILE A 93 5.69 -9.66 -24.44
C ILE A 93 6.22 -8.25 -24.71
N ASP A 94 5.31 -7.29 -24.83
CA ASP A 94 5.67 -5.87 -24.94
C ASP A 94 6.44 -5.40 -23.70
N ASN A 95 7.63 -4.86 -23.91
CA ASN A 95 8.49 -4.32 -22.87
C ASN A 95 7.83 -3.14 -22.14
N GLU A 96 7.11 -2.27 -22.84
CA GLU A 96 6.44 -1.12 -22.21
C GLU A 96 5.43 -1.61 -21.18
N LEU A 97 4.56 -2.55 -21.56
CA LEU A 97 3.57 -3.12 -20.67
C LEU A 97 4.20 -3.86 -19.48
N LYS A 98 5.27 -4.62 -19.72
CA LYS A 98 6.04 -5.29 -18.67
C LYS A 98 6.58 -4.29 -17.64
N TYR A 99 7.26 -3.24 -18.10
CA TYR A 99 7.89 -2.26 -17.22
C TYR A 99 6.87 -1.34 -16.53
N LEU A 100 5.74 -1.03 -17.16
CA LEU A 100 4.65 -0.29 -16.51
C LEU A 100 4.06 -1.07 -15.33
N VAL A 101 3.83 -2.37 -15.46
CA VAL A 101 3.38 -3.21 -14.34
C VAL A 101 4.40 -3.20 -13.20
N ILE A 102 5.69 -3.37 -13.51
CA ILE A 102 6.76 -3.33 -12.50
C ILE A 102 6.79 -1.97 -11.78
N ALA A 103 6.74 -0.87 -12.54
CA ALA A 103 6.77 0.48 -11.99
C ALA A 103 5.55 0.75 -11.09
N ASP A 104 4.35 0.33 -11.50
CA ASP A 104 3.14 0.53 -10.73
C ASP A 104 3.12 -0.32 -9.44
N ILE A 105 3.67 -1.54 -9.46
CA ILE A 105 3.88 -2.35 -8.25
C ILE A 105 4.82 -1.63 -7.28
N HIS A 106 5.95 -1.12 -7.78
CA HIS A 106 6.91 -0.39 -6.97
C HIS A 106 6.28 0.87 -6.37
N LEU A 107 5.54 1.63 -7.17
CA LEU A 107 4.82 2.82 -6.72
C LEU A 107 3.81 2.48 -5.64
N PHE A 108 2.97 1.46 -5.85
CA PHE A 108 1.96 1.03 -4.89
C PHE A 108 2.59 0.68 -3.54
N VAL A 109 3.60 -0.18 -3.55
CA VAL A 109 4.23 -0.68 -2.32
C VAL A 109 4.97 0.44 -1.57
N THR A 110 5.64 1.33 -2.30
CA THR A 110 6.38 2.46 -1.70
C THR A 110 5.44 3.51 -1.10
N GLU A 111 4.38 3.88 -1.83
CA GLU A 111 3.39 4.85 -1.32
C GLU A 111 2.59 4.29 -0.15
N LEU A 112 2.32 2.98 -0.14
CA LEU A 112 1.67 2.31 0.97
C LEU A 112 2.53 2.32 2.24
N ASP A 113 3.81 1.99 2.12
CA ASP A 113 4.78 2.02 3.22
C ASP A 113 4.93 3.45 3.80
N ALA A 114 5.08 4.44 2.90
CA ALA A 114 5.16 5.84 3.28
C ALA A 114 3.86 6.36 3.95
N CYS A 115 2.68 5.93 3.48
CA CYS A 115 1.41 6.22 4.14
C CYS A 115 1.40 5.70 5.58
N ILE A 116 1.78 4.43 5.78
CA ILE A 116 1.78 3.78 7.09
C ILE A 116 2.72 4.49 8.07
N ASP A 117 3.91 4.88 7.63
CA ASP A 117 4.84 5.60 8.47
C ASP A 117 4.31 7.00 8.84
N GLY A 118 3.70 7.71 7.88
CA GLY A 118 2.99 8.95 8.16
C GLY A 118 1.88 8.77 9.20
N LEU A 119 1.05 7.74 9.06
CA LEU A 119 -0.03 7.42 9.99
C LEU A 119 0.48 7.12 11.42
N LYS A 120 1.59 6.39 11.55
CA LYS A 120 2.23 6.12 12.86
C LYS A 120 2.73 7.41 13.52
N VAL A 121 3.39 8.28 12.75
CA VAL A 121 3.88 9.56 13.26
C VAL A 121 2.71 10.45 13.67
N LEU A 122 1.64 10.49 12.88
CA LEU A 122 0.44 11.26 13.20
C LEU A 122 -0.22 10.76 14.49
N LEU A 123 -0.31 9.44 14.66
CA LEU A 123 -0.83 8.81 15.88
C LEU A 123 -0.04 9.27 17.11
N HIS A 124 1.29 9.19 17.06
CA HIS A 124 2.15 9.65 18.16
C HIS A 124 1.95 11.15 18.45
N GLN A 125 1.98 12.00 17.42
CA GLN A 125 1.87 13.44 17.61
C GLN A 125 0.51 13.86 18.21
N ILE A 126 -0.58 13.19 17.84
CA ILE A 126 -1.88 13.47 18.44
C ILE A 126 -1.94 12.98 19.89
N HIS A 127 -1.39 11.80 20.18
CA HIS A 127 -1.24 11.30 21.55
C HIS A 127 -0.46 12.27 22.45
N ASP A 128 0.68 12.77 21.96
CA ASP A 128 1.48 13.77 22.68
C ASP A 128 0.69 15.07 22.88
N TYR A 129 -0.02 15.53 21.85
CA TYR A 129 -0.83 16.75 21.90
C TYR A 129 -1.96 16.68 22.95
N VAL A 130 -2.56 15.51 23.16
CA VAL A 130 -3.59 15.33 24.20
C VAL A 130 -3.02 14.97 25.57
N GLY A 131 -1.69 14.96 25.72
CA GLY A 131 -1.01 14.64 26.98
C GLY A 131 -1.03 13.16 27.35
N GLN A 132 -1.28 12.27 26.38
CA GLN A 132 -1.29 10.82 26.55
C GLN A 132 -0.23 10.17 25.63
N PRO A 133 1.07 10.40 25.88
CA PRO A 133 2.13 9.92 25.01
C PRO A 133 2.07 8.41 24.83
N LEU A 134 2.35 7.96 23.61
CA LEU A 134 2.29 6.56 23.22
C LEU A 134 3.69 6.05 22.89
N ASP A 135 4.16 5.05 23.64
CA ASP A 135 5.42 4.38 23.30
C ASP A 135 5.26 3.35 22.17
N ASP A 136 6.39 2.87 21.68
CA ASP A 136 6.43 1.92 20.57
C ASP A 136 5.77 0.56 20.86
N ALA A 137 5.81 0.10 22.12
CA ALA A 137 5.20 -1.17 22.52
C ALA A 137 3.68 -1.03 22.60
N ALA A 138 3.20 0.05 23.21
CA ALA A 138 1.79 0.42 23.28
C ALA A 138 1.21 0.66 21.89
N ARG A 139 1.92 1.36 21.00
CA ARG A 139 1.51 1.51 19.58
C ARG A 139 1.35 0.17 18.91
N LYS A 140 2.32 -0.74 19.02
CA LYS A 140 2.24 -2.08 18.41
C LYS A 140 1.06 -2.87 18.98
N ALA A 141 0.84 -2.81 20.29
CA ALA A 141 -0.28 -3.48 20.95
C ALA A 141 -1.63 -2.93 20.45
N LEU A 142 -1.76 -1.61 20.34
CA LEU A 142 -2.94 -0.92 19.82
C LEU A 142 -3.25 -1.34 18.37
N LEU A 143 -2.25 -1.27 17.49
CA LEU A 143 -2.39 -1.66 16.08
C LEU A 143 -2.78 -3.12 15.93
N ASN A 144 -2.10 -4.02 16.66
CA ASN A 144 -2.42 -5.45 16.64
C ASN A 144 -3.82 -5.74 17.20
N GLY A 145 -4.24 -5.04 18.26
CA GLY A 145 -5.58 -5.13 18.82
C GLY A 145 -6.66 -4.75 17.80
N TRP A 146 -6.46 -3.66 17.05
CA TRP A 146 -7.38 -3.27 15.96
C TRP A 146 -7.50 -4.32 14.87
N MET A 147 -6.37 -4.93 14.48
CA MET A 147 -6.37 -5.97 13.45
C MET A 147 -7.09 -7.22 13.93
N HIS A 148 -6.85 -7.63 15.18
CA HIS A 148 -7.51 -8.79 15.77
C HIS A 148 -9.03 -8.62 15.84
N MET A 149 -9.51 -7.47 16.32
CA MET A 149 -10.95 -7.16 16.39
C MET A 149 -11.63 -7.15 15.01
N ARG A 150 -10.87 -6.86 13.95
CA ARG A 150 -11.39 -6.81 12.57
C ARG A 150 -11.15 -8.11 11.80
N HIS A 151 -10.72 -9.18 12.48
CA HIS A 151 -10.37 -10.47 11.87
C HIS A 151 -9.33 -10.34 10.73
N ILE A 152 -8.42 -9.38 10.85
CA ILE A 152 -7.32 -9.17 9.91
C ILE A 152 -6.07 -9.85 10.47
N ASP A 153 -5.37 -10.59 9.62
CA ASP A 153 -4.09 -11.18 9.99
C ASP A 153 -3.02 -10.10 10.27
N PRO A 154 -2.52 -9.96 11.50
CA PRO A 154 -1.56 -8.91 11.87
C PRO A 154 -0.21 -9.05 11.13
N ARG A 155 0.06 -10.18 10.49
CA ARG A 155 1.29 -10.39 9.69
C ARG A 155 1.31 -9.58 8.41
N TRP A 156 0.24 -8.87 8.05
CA TRP A 156 0.20 -8.03 6.84
C TRP A 156 1.30 -6.96 6.80
N PHE A 157 1.70 -6.38 7.95
CA PHE A 157 2.83 -5.45 8.02
C PHE A 157 4.15 -6.12 7.62
N ALA A 158 4.39 -7.34 8.09
CA ALA A 158 5.58 -8.11 7.74
C ALA A 158 5.55 -8.50 6.24
N ARG A 159 4.37 -8.82 5.70
CA ARG A 159 4.20 -9.07 4.26
C ARG A 159 4.51 -7.83 3.42
N LEU A 160 4.07 -6.65 3.84
CA LEU A 160 4.40 -5.39 3.17
C LEU A 160 5.91 -5.15 3.18
N ALA A 161 6.56 -5.25 4.33
CA ALA A 161 8.01 -5.07 4.44
C ALA A 161 8.77 -6.08 3.55
N ARG A 162 8.33 -7.35 3.53
CA ARG A 162 8.90 -8.37 2.64
C ARG A 162 8.69 -8.02 1.17
N CYS A 163 7.50 -7.59 0.79
CA CYS A 163 7.17 -7.20 -0.58
C CYS A 163 8.05 -6.04 -1.05
N ARG A 164 8.13 -4.97 -0.25
CA ARG A 164 8.98 -3.81 -0.52
C ARG A 164 10.44 -4.23 -0.70
N ASN A 165 10.98 -5.01 0.24
CA ASN A 165 12.36 -5.46 0.15
C ASN A 165 12.58 -6.35 -1.08
N PHE A 166 11.63 -7.21 -1.42
CA PHE A 166 11.70 -8.05 -2.62
C PHE A 166 11.80 -7.20 -3.88
N ILE A 167 10.93 -6.18 -4.00
CA ILE A 167 10.86 -5.31 -5.17
C ILE A 167 12.07 -4.37 -5.27
N ALA A 168 12.52 -3.82 -4.16
CA ALA A 168 13.59 -2.82 -4.16
C ALA A 168 15.01 -3.42 -4.21
N HIS A 169 15.21 -4.64 -3.70
CA HIS A 169 16.56 -5.12 -3.37
C HIS A 169 16.89 -6.55 -3.78
N VAL A 170 15.90 -7.43 -4.00
CA VAL A 170 16.18 -8.87 -4.12
C VAL A 170 16.13 -9.37 -5.57
N GLY A 171 15.19 -8.88 -6.38
CA GLY A 171 14.91 -9.50 -7.68
C GLY A 171 15.24 -8.63 -8.90
N PRO A 172 15.62 -9.24 -10.04
CA PRO A 172 15.55 -8.66 -11.38
C PRO A 172 14.11 -8.43 -11.86
N LEU A 173 13.11 -8.81 -11.04
CA LEU A 173 11.68 -8.66 -11.28
C LEU A 173 11.23 -9.35 -12.57
N TYR A 174 11.62 -10.62 -12.73
CA TYR A 174 11.05 -11.46 -13.78
C TYR A 174 9.57 -11.69 -13.48
N LEU A 175 8.72 -11.46 -14.49
CA LEU A 175 7.29 -11.66 -14.39
C LEU A 175 6.93 -13.03 -14.94
N ALA A 176 6.13 -13.79 -14.19
CA ALA A 176 5.51 -15.03 -14.65
C ALA A 176 4.05 -15.08 -14.17
N PHE A 177 3.19 -15.86 -14.82
CA PHE A 177 1.86 -16.16 -14.30
C PHE A 177 1.81 -17.59 -13.78
N ASP A 178 1.31 -17.78 -12.56
CA ASP A 178 0.84 -19.09 -12.10
C ASP A 178 -0.50 -19.37 -12.78
N ILE A 179 -0.50 -20.32 -13.71
CA ILE A 179 -1.68 -20.70 -14.50
C ILE A 179 -2.32 -22.01 -14.01
N THR A 180 -1.93 -22.50 -12.83
CA THR A 180 -2.44 -23.76 -12.26
C THR A 180 -3.95 -23.70 -11.99
N GLY A 181 -4.46 -22.52 -11.63
CA GLY A 181 -5.88 -22.26 -11.38
C GLY A 181 -6.55 -21.46 -12.50
N GLN A 182 -7.88 -21.32 -12.41
CA GLN A 182 -8.65 -20.45 -13.33
C GLN A 182 -8.25 -18.98 -13.18
N ASP A 183 -7.99 -18.55 -11.95
CA ASP A 183 -7.52 -17.20 -11.65
C ASP A 183 -5.99 -17.15 -11.65
N TRP A 184 -5.41 -16.79 -12.79
CA TRP A 184 -3.97 -16.62 -12.89
C TRP A 184 -3.46 -15.55 -11.92
N ASP A 185 -2.41 -15.88 -11.18
CA ASP A 185 -1.72 -14.98 -10.25
C ASP A 185 -0.39 -14.54 -10.84
N LEU A 186 -0.07 -13.25 -10.72
CA LEU A 186 1.22 -12.73 -11.19
C LEU A 186 2.28 -13.06 -10.14
N LEU A 187 3.37 -13.66 -10.60
CA LEU A 187 4.57 -13.97 -9.83
C LEU A 187 5.68 -12.98 -10.19
N LEU A 188 6.29 -12.40 -9.17
CA LEU A 188 7.56 -11.69 -9.27
C LEU A 188 8.66 -12.68 -8.87
N LEU A 189 9.57 -13.02 -9.77
CA LEU A 189 10.62 -14.01 -9.53
C LEU A 189 11.97 -13.34 -9.24
N GLN A 190 12.76 -13.98 -8.38
CA GLN A 190 14.13 -13.55 -8.04
C GLN A 190 15.14 -13.85 -9.16
N GLU A 191 14.81 -14.73 -10.08
CA GLU A 191 15.68 -15.20 -11.14
C GLU A 191 14.83 -15.92 -12.19
N ASN A 192 15.44 -16.27 -13.31
CA ASN A 192 14.78 -17.04 -14.36
C ASN A 192 14.75 -18.53 -13.98
N VAL A 193 13.79 -18.91 -13.14
CA VAL A 193 13.52 -20.30 -12.75
C VAL A 193 12.28 -20.82 -13.46
N GLU A 194 12.32 -22.09 -13.88
CA GLU A 194 11.22 -22.73 -14.60
C GLU A 194 9.98 -22.89 -13.73
N ILE A 195 10.15 -23.43 -12.52
CA ILE A 195 9.08 -23.60 -11.52
C ILE A 195 9.55 -23.02 -10.19
N PRO A 196 9.06 -21.84 -9.80
CA PRO A 196 9.52 -21.18 -8.58
C PRO A 196 8.93 -21.81 -7.32
N THR A 197 9.74 -21.94 -6.29
CA THR A 197 9.26 -22.19 -4.92
C THR A 197 8.69 -20.92 -4.29
N SER A 198 7.99 -21.05 -3.17
CA SER A 198 7.47 -19.91 -2.40
C SER A 198 8.54 -18.96 -1.85
N ALA A 199 9.80 -19.42 -1.76
CA ALA A 199 10.94 -18.60 -1.36
C ALA A 199 11.54 -17.79 -2.54
N GLN A 200 11.34 -18.26 -3.77
CA GLN A 200 11.89 -17.69 -5.00
C GLN A 200 10.95 -16.68 -5.68
N CYS A 201 9.72 -16.55 -5.19
CA CYS A 201 8.75 -15.64 -5.78
C CYS A 201 7.93 -14.86 -4.76
N PHE A 202 7.48 -13.68 -5.18
CA PHE A 202 6.41 -12.94 -4.53
C PHE A 202 5.14 -13.05 -5.39
N ARG A 203 4.03 -13.43 -4.75
CA ARG A 203 2.72 -13.55 -5.41
C ARG A 203 1.96 -12.25 -5.29
N LEU A 204 1.46 -11.73 -6.40
CA LEU A 204 0.73 -10.46 -6.41
C LEU A 204 -0.57 -10.54 -5.62
N SER A 205 -1.23 -11.70 -5.56
CA SER A 205 -2.36 -11.95 -4.66
C SER A 205 -2.08 -11.58 -3.19
N GLN A 206 -0.81 -11.59 -2.74
CA GLN A 206 -0.44 -11.14 -1.40
C GLN A 206 -0.63 -9.62 -1.20
N LEU A 207 -0.61 -8.82 -2.27
CA LEU A 207 -0.95 -7.40 -2.21
C LEU A 207 -2.41 -7.18 -1.82
N VAL A 208 -3.32 -8.10 -2.14
CA VAL A 208 -4.73 -8.00 -1.74
C VAL A 208 -4.84 -8.06 -0.21
N GLU A 209 -4.12 -8.98 0.42
CA GLU A 209 -4.10 -9.12 1.89
C GLU A 209 -3.43 -7.91 2.56
N ILE A 210 -2.36 -7.38 1.96
CA ILE A 210 -1.72 -6.14 2.40
C ILE A 210 -2.70 -4.95 2.31
N HIS A 211 -3.41 -4.81 1.18
CA HIS A 211 -4.37 -3.73 0.96
C HIS A 211 -5.55 -3.82 1.95
N LYS A 212 -6.10 -5.02 2.18
CA LYS A 212 -7.14 -5.25 3.20
C LYS A 212 -6.64 -4.85 4.59
N GLY A 213 -5.43 -5.26 4.96
CA GLY A 213 -4.84 -4.91 6.25
C GLY A 213 -4.65 -3.41 6.42
N PHE A 214 -4.15 -2.73 5.38
CA PHE A 214 -4.02 -1.29 5.38
C PHE A 214 -5.37 -0.56 5.49
N ALA A 215 -6.37 -0.93 4.69
CA ALA A 215 -7.69 -0.31 4.72
C ALA A 215 -8.33 -0.42 6.11
N ALA A 216 -8.26 -1.61 6.72
CA ALA A 216 -8.75 -1.83 8.07
C ALA A 216 -7.99 -1.01 9.11
N CYS A 217 -6.66 -0.91 8.98
CA CYS A 217 -5.81 -0.14 9.88
C CYS A 217 -6.08 1.36 9.77
N LYS A 218 -6.21 1.89 8.55
CA LYS A 218 -6.56 3.27 8.25
C LYS A 218 -7.90 3.66 8.89
N ALA A 219 -8.92 2.81 8.75
CA ALA A 219 -10.22 3.04 9.35
C ALA A 219 -10.14 3.05 10.89
N ALA A 220 -9.53 2.01 11.49
CA ALA A 220 -9.38 1.90 12.93
C ALA A 220 -8.62 3.08 13.56
N LEU A 221 -7.58 3.55 12.86
CA LEU A 221 -6.78 4.68 13.31
C LEU A 221 -7.59 5.98 13.26
N GLN A 222 -8.43 6.17 12.24
CA GLN A 222 -9.35 7.32 12.19
C GLN A 222 -10.29 7.33 13.39
N ASP A 223 -10.97 6.20 13.62
CA ASP A 223 -11.93 6.04 14.71
C ASP A 223 -11.26 6.37 16.06
N HIS A 224 -10.08 5.78 16.29
CA HIS A 224 -9.31 6.00 17.51
C HIS A 224 -8.90 7.46 17.69
N LEU A 225 -8.37 8.10 16.66
CA LEU A 225 -7.94 9.50 16.76
C LEU A 225 -9.11 10.45 16.99
N VAL A 226 -10.25 10.21 16.34
CA VAL A 226 -11.48 10.95 16.59
C VAL A 226 -11.91 10.77 18.05
N GLN A 227 -11.95 9.54 18.56
CA GLN A 227 -12.31 9.28 19.96
C GLN A 227 -11.35 9.91 20.96
N LEU A 228 -10.04 9.86 20.69
CA LEU A 228 -9.01 10.45 21.54
C LEU A 228 -9.11 11.99 21.61
N LEU A 229 -9.64 12.60 20.56
CA LEU A 229 -9.86 14.03 20.46
C LEU A 229 -11.26 14.47 20.96
N ALA A 230 -12.16 13.55 21.28
CA ALA A 230 -13.43 13.86 21.93
C ALA A 230 -13.22 14.47 23.34
#